data_AF-A0AAW7DDG7-F1
#
_entry.id   AF-A0AAW7DDG7-F1
#
_cell.length_a   1.000
_cell.length_b   1.000
_cell.length_c   1.000
_cell.angle_alpha   90.00
_cell.angle_beta   90.00
_cell.angle_gamma   90.00
#
_symmetry.space_group_name_H-M   'P 1'
#
loop_
_entity.id
_entity.type
_entity.pdbx_description
1 polymer ?
#
loop_
_entity_poly.entity_id
_entity_poly.type
_entity_poly.pdbx_seq_one_letter_code
_entity_poly.pdbx_strand_id
1 'polypeptide(L)' 'MTNDEILQAVRRVEGLEEMTVNERLYVSGLMNEFDKSKKHDKVKAAYILELLKVDKPSIYKILN' A
#
# COMPACT_ATOMS: atom_id res chain seq x y z
N MET A 1 1.87 -10.11 -6.31
CA MET A 1 0.72 -10.55 -5.48
C MET A 1 -0.59 -10.29 -6.21
N THR A 2 -1.64 -11.07 -5.97
CA THR A 2 -3.02 -10.77 -6.40
C THR A 2 -3.67 -9.76 -5.45
N ASN A 3 -4.82 -9.19 -5.81
CA ASN A 3 -5.53 -8.25 -4.95
C ASN A 3 -5.99 -8.88 -3.62
N ASP A 4 -6.35 -10.16 -3.63
CA ASP A 4 -6.70 -10.92 -2.42
C ASP A 4 -5.49 -11.13 -1.51
N GLU A 5 -4.34 -11.51 -2.06
CA GLU A 5 -3.10 -11.66 -1.29
C GLU A 5 -2.70 -10.33 -0.62
N ILE A 6 -2.83 -9.22 -1.34
CA ILE A 6 -2.56 -7.87 -0.81
C ILE A 6 -3.52 -7.54 0.32
N LEU A 7 -4.82 -7.77 0.13
CA LEU A 7 -5.84 -7.53 1.16
C LEU A 7 -5.56 -8.35 2.43
N GLN A 8 -5.20 -9.62 2.27
CA GLN A 8 -4.87 -10.50 3.39
C GLN A 8 -3.60 -10.06 4.12
N ALA A 9 -2.59 -9.57 3.40
CA ALA A 9 -1.38 -9.03 4.00
C ALA A 9 -1.66 -7.82 4.90
N VAL A 10 -2.50 -6.88 4.43
CA VAL A 10 -2.89 -5.70 5.22
C VAL A 10 -3.73 -6.08 6.43
N ARG A 11 -4.67 -7.03 6.29
CA ARG A 11 -5.56 -7.48 7.40
C ARG A 11 -4.83 -8.10 8.58
N ARG A 12 -3.59 -8.58 8.38
CA ARG A 12 -2.77 -9.18 9.45
C ARG A 12 -2.00 -8.14 10.26
N VAL A 13 -2.00 -6.87 9.83
CA VAL A 13 -1.30 -5.78 10.51
C VAL A 13 -2.27 -5.07 11.44
N GLU A 14 -1.93 -5.04 12.73
CA GLU A 14 -2.64 -4.25 13.73
C GLU A 14 -1.98 -2.87 13.87
N GLY A 15 -2.76 -1.84 14.24
CA GLY A 15 -2.22 -0.52 14.57
C GLY A 15 -1.72 0.32 13.39
N LEU A 16 -2.22 0.12 12.17
CA LEU A 16 -1.80 0.87 10.99
C LEU A 16 -1.85 2.40 11.19
N GLU A 17 -2.81 2.92 11.96
CA GLU A 17 -3.04 4.36 12.13
C GLU A 17 -1.88 5.09 12.82
N GLU A 18 -1.12 4.41 13.68
CA GLU A 18 0.02 4.98 14.41
C GLU A 18 1.33 4.97 13.59
N MET A 19 1.31 4.32 12.42
CA MET A 19 2.48 4.14 11.57
C MET A 19 2.52 5.14 10.43
N THR A 20 3.72 5.52 10.00
CA THR A 20 3.95 6.20 8.72
C THR A 20 3.65 5.28 7.54
N VAL A 21 3.42 5.84 6.35
CA VAL A 21 3.12 5.04 5.14
C VAL A 21 4.21 4.02 4.80
N ASN A 22 5.48 4.40 4.96
CA ASN A 22 6.61 3.51 4.69
C ASN A 22 6.65 2.34 5.68
N GLU A 23 6.38 2.60 6.96
CA GLU A 23 6.30 1.56 7.98
C GLU A 23 5.14 0.61 7.68
N ARG A 24 3.96 1.13 7.31
CA ARG A 24 2.80 0.32 6.88
C ARG A 24 3.14 -0.61 5.72
N LEU A 25 3.86 -0.11 4.72
CA LEU A 25 4.34 -0.90 3.58
C LEU A 25 5.34 -1.99 4.00
N TYR A 26 6.22 -1.67 4.96
CA TYR A 26 7.21 -2.61 5.47
C TYR A 26 6.56 -3.74 6.28
N VAL A 27 5.72 -3.41 7.29
CA VAL A 27 5.11 -4.42 8.18
C VAL A 27 4.09 -5.30 7.45
N SER A 28 3.43 -4.78 6.42
CA SER A 28 2.53 -5.57 5.57
C SER A 28 3.27 -6.44 4.54
N GLY A 29 4.59 -6.29 4.41
CA GLY A 29 5.39 -6.98 3.39
C GLY A 29 5.11 -6.51 1.96
N LEU A 30 4.42 -5.38 1.79
CA LEU A 30 3.99 -4.86 0.49
C LEU A 30 5.00 -3.94 -0.18
N MET A 31 6.12 -3.61 0.48
CA MET A 31 7.10 -2.63 -0.03
C MET A 31 7.59 -2.97 -1.45
N ASN A 32 8.01 -4.21 -1.70
CA ASN A 32 8.47 -4.66 -3.02
C ASN A 32 7.34 -4.67 -4.07
N GLU A 33 6.15 -5.11 -3.68
CA GLU A 33 4.98 -5.16 -4.57
C GLU A 33 4.52 -3.74 -4.95
N PHE A 34 4.55 -2.82 -3.99
CA PHE A 34 4.24 -1.41 -4.20
C PHE A 34 5.26 -0.77 -5.14
N ASP A 35 6.56 -0.94 -4.92
CA ASP A 35 7.60 -0.37 -5.79
C ASP A 35 7.50 -0.88 -7.23
N LYS A 36 7.19 -2.17 -7.41
CA LYS A 36 6.93 -2.75 -8.73
C LYS A 36 5.67 -2.16 -9.36
N SER A 37 4.58 -2.10 -8.60
CA SER A 37 3.30 -1.57 -9.07
C SER A 37 3.41 -0.09 -9.43
N LYS A 38 4.12 0.71 -8.63
CA LYS A 38 4.31 2.15 -8.89
C LYS A 38 4.90 2.43 -10.27
N LYS A 39 5.75 1.52 -10.79
CA LYS A 39 6.39 1.65 -12.10
C LYS A 39 5.54 1.14 -13.26
N HIS A 40 4.75 0.09 -13.04
CA HIS A 40 4.13 -0.67 -14.15
C HIS A 40 2.59 -0.73 -14.08
N ASP A 41 2.00 -0.49 -12.92
CA ASP A 41 0.57 -0.58 -12.66
C ASP A 41 0.16 0.40 -11.54
N LYS A 42 -0.05 1.67 -11.93
CA LYS A 42 -0.45 2.71 -10.98
C LYS A 42 -1.79 2.43 -10.31
N VAL A 43 -2.69 1.67 -10.95
CA VAL A 43 -3.99 1.30 -10.38
C VAL A 43 -3.78 0.38 -9.18
N LYS A 44 -2.91 -0.62 -9.34
CA LYS A 44 -2.54 -1.51 -8.25
C LYS A 44 -1.75 -0.82 -7.14
N ALA A 45 -0.85 0.10 -7.50
CA ALA A 45 -0.14 0.91 -6.53
C ALA A 45 -1.09 1.77 -5.68
N ALA A 46 -2.12 2.36 -6.31
CA ALA A 46 -3.17 3.10 -5.61
C ALA A 46 -3.97 2.19 -4.68
N TYR A 47 -4.39 1.01 -5.15
CA TYR A 47 -5.11 0.03 -4.35
C TYR A 47 -4.35 -0.38 -3.07
N ILE A 48 -3.03 -0.60 -3.17
CA ILE A 48 -2.17 -0.88 -2.00
C ILE A 48 -2.24 0.28 -0.99
N LEU A 49 -2.06 1.53 -1.45
CA LEU A 49 -2.06 2.69 -0.57
C LEU A 49 -3.44 2.94 0.08
N GLU A 50 -4.53 2.70 -0.65
CA GLU A 50 -5.90 2.79 -0.10
C GLU A 50 -6.13 1.78 1.02
N LEU A 51 -5.68 0.52 0.84
CA LEU A 51 -5.76 -0.50 1.88
C LEU A 51 -4.93 -0.13 3.12
N LEU A 52 -3.77 0.51 2.92
CA LEU A 52 -2.92 1.04 3.98
C LEU A 52 -3.43 2.38 4.57
N LYS A 53 -4.69 2.76 4.30
CA LYS A 53 -5.35 3.95 4.85
C LYS A 53 -4.64 5.27 4.52
N VAL A 54 -4.03 5.37 3.34
CA VAL A 54 -3.49 6.63 2.83
C VAL A 54 -4.63 7.43 2.19
N ASP A 55 -4.68 8.74 2.44
CA ASP A 55 -5.70 9.60 1.87
C ASP A 55 -5.50 9.82 0.37
N LYS A 56 -6.60 10.06 -0.36
CA LYS A 56 -6.59 10.24 -1.82
C LYS A 56 -5.66 11.37 -2.29
N PRO A 57 -5.63 12.56 -1.65
CA PRO A 57 -4.65 13.59 -1.99
C PRO A 57 -3.19 13.12 -1.89
N SER A 58 -2.82 12.40 -0.82
CA SER A 58 -1.48 11.84 -0.66
C SER A 58 -1.17 10.77 -1.70
N ILE A 59 -2.12 9.89 -2.02
CA ILE A 59 -1.97 8.89 -3.10
C ILE A 59 -1.67 9.57 -4.43
N TYR A 60 -2.42 10.62 -4.77
CA TYR A 60 -2.21 11.37 -6.00
C TYR A 60 -0.79 11.96 -6.08
N LYS A 61 -0.27 12.52 -4.97
CA LYS A 61 1.09 13.05 -4.86
C LYS A 61 2.19 11.98 -4.90
N ILE A 62 1.91 10.77 -4.43
CA ILE A 62 2.90 9.68 -4.41
C ILE A 62 3.06 9.05 -5.80
N LEU A 63 1.98 9.02 -6.58
CA LEU A 63 1.92 8.31 -7.86
C LEU A 63 2.11 9.21 -9.09
N ASN A 64 2.12 10.54 -8.94
CA ASN A 64 2.34 11.51 -10.01
C ASN A 64 3.44 12.50 -9.64
#